data_AF-A0A1H6UCK0-F1
#
_entry.id   AF-A0A1H6UCK0-F1
#
_cell.length_a   1.000
_cell.length_b   1.000
_cell.length_c   1.000
_cell.angle_alpha   90.00
_cell.angle_beta   90.00
_cell.angle_gamma   90.00
#
_symmetry.space_group_name_H-M   'P 1'
#
loop_
_entity.id
_entity.type
_entity.pdbx_description
1 polymer ?
#
loop_
_entity_poly.entity_id
_entity_poly.type
_entity_poly.pdbx_seq_one_letter_code
_entity_poly.pdbx_strand_id
1 'polypeptide(L)'
;MDSIVAEIVKIMKDSKDAISREECIWRYFTDKLSQSVAEALEIIDADVAEKYKQKGYEIARCDWRTIQFHNLIHFFSVTVHVIQN
;
A
#
# COMPACT_ATOMS: atom_id res chain seq x y z
N MET A 1 5.15 -13.59 11.25
CA MET A 1 5.73 -12.85 12.40
C MET A 1 7.24 -13.04 12.45
N ASP A 2 7.72 -14.28 12.33
CA ASP A 2 9.16 -14.62 12.32
C ASP A 2 9.98 -13.91 11.23
N SER A 3 9.40 -13.65 10.05
CA SER A 3 10.09 -12.94 8.96
C SER A 3 10.37 -11.46 9.28
N ILE A 4 9.42 -10.75 9.90
CA ILE A 4 9.57 -9.32 10.21
C ILE A 4 10.67 -9.12 11.24
N VAL A 5 10.71 -9.97 12.28
CA VAL A 5 11.75 -9.91 13.31
C VAL A 5 13.13 -10.21 12.69
N ALA A 6 13.22 -11.20 11.80
CA ALA A 6 14.47 -11.52 11.10
C ALA A 6 14.95 -10.35 10.21
N GLU A 7 14.04 -9.69 9.49
CA GLU A 7 14.34 -8.53 8.63
C GLU A 7 14.84 -7.34 9.47
N ILE A 8 14.21 -7.04 10.60
CA ILE A 8 14.67 -5.98 11.52
C ILE A 8 16.04 -6.32 12.11
N VAL A 9 16.25 -7.57 12.55
CA VAL A 9 17.56 -8.02 13.06
C VAL A 9 18.65 -7.87 12.01
N LYS A 10 18.35 -8.15 10.74
CA LYS A 10 19.27 -7.93 9.63
C LYS A 10 19.61 -6.45 9.48
N ILE A 11 18.62 -5.56 9.47
CA ILE A 11 18.83 -4.10 9.39
C ILE A 11 19.72 -3.62 10.56
N MET A 12 19.47 -4.11 11.77
CA MET A 12 20.28 -3.74 12.94
C MET A 12 21.73 -4.20 12.83
N LYS A 13 22.01 -5.34 12.18
CA LYS A 13 23.36 -5.89 12.00
C LYS A 13 24.12 -5.22 10.84
N ASP A 14 23.43 -4.83 9.78
CA ASP A 14 24.04 -4.29 8.56
C ASP A 14 24.30 -2.78 8.64
N SER A 15 23.70 -2.08 9.61
CA SER A 15 23.81 -0.62 9.77
C SER A 15 25.14 -0.22 10.43
N LYS A 16 25.82 0.76 9.83
CA LYS A 16 27.16 1.23 10.27
C LYS A 16 27.11 2.13 11.50
N ASP A 17 26.02 2.86 11.68
CA ASP A 17 25.81 3.83 12.76
C ASP A 17 24.33 3.91 13.14
N ALA A 18 24.06 4.59 14.25
CA ALA A 18 22.72 4.66 14.83
C ALA A 18 21.70 5.39 13.93
N ILE A 19 22.13 6.44 13.22
CA ILE A 19 21.25 7.24 12.36
C ILE A 19 20.85 6.41 11.13
N SER A 20 21.83 5.81 10.46
CA SER A 20 21.58 4.90 9.33
C SER A 20 20.62 3.76 9.70
N ARG A 21 20.74 3.24 10.93
CA ARG A 21 19.86 2.19 11.45
C ARG A 21 18.43 2.68 11.63
N GLU A 22 18.24 3.85 12.24
CA GLU A 22 16.91 4.44 12.43
C GLU A 22 16.24 4.72 11.09
N GLU A 23 16.95 5.30 10.12
CA GLU A 23 16.42 5.54 8.77
C GLU A 23 16.01 4.24 8.07
N CYS A 24 16.84 3.20 8.15
CA CYS A 24 16.53 1.91 7.53
C CYS A 24 15.33 1.21 8.19
N ILE A 25 15.22 1.26 9.52
CA ILE A 25 14.07 0.73 10.25
C ILE A 25 12.81 1.51 9.89
N TRP A 26 12.89 2.84 9.86
CA TRP A 26 11.77 3.70 9.51
C TRP A 26 11.26 3.38 8.11
N ARG A 27 12.16 3.37 7.12
CA ARG A 27 11.81 3.03 5.73
C ARG A 27 11.19 1.64 5.61
N TYR A 28 11.76 0.66 6.31
CA TYR A 28 11.24 -0.70 6.32
C TYR A 28 9.78 -0.76 6.81
N PHE A 29 9.48 -0.12 7.93
CA PHE A 29 8.12 -0.09 8.46
C PHE A 29 7.17 0.70 7.56
N THR A 30 7.58 1.85 7.03
CA THR A 30 6.74 2.63 6.12
C THR A 30 6.42 1.86 4.86
N ASP A 31 7.36 1.11 4.30
CA ASP A 31 7.13 0.30 3.10
C ASP A 31 6.13 -0.83 3.37
N LYS A 32 6.25 -1.51 4.51
CA LYS A 32 5.29 -2.56 4.92
C LYS A 32 3.89 -2.00 5.17
N LEU A 33 3.80 -0.84 5.81
CA LEU A 33 2.52 -0.14 6.00
C LEU A 33 1.91 0.29 4.67
N SER A 34 2.72 0.85 3.77
CA SER A 34 2.30 1.24 2.42
C SER A 34 1.68 0.07 1.66
N GLN A 35 2.36 -1.08 1.65
CA GLN A 35 1.87 -2.30 1.02
C GLN A 35 0.54 -2.75 1.62
N SER A 36 0.47 -2.82 2.96
CA SER A 36 -0.74 -3.26 3.66
C SER A 36 -1.94 -2.34 3.40
N VAL A 37 -1.73 -1.03 3.37
CA VAL A 37 -2.79 -0.04 3.10
C VAL A 37 -3.22 -0.10 1.63
N ALA A 38 -2.28 -0.25 0.71
CA ALA A 38 -2.59 -0.42 -0.71
C ALA A 38 -3.50 -1.65 -0.94
N GLU A 39 -3.12 -2.80 -0.40
CA GLU A 39 -3.89 -4.04 -0.48
C GLU A 39 -5.30 -3.88 0.13
N ALA A 40 -5.40 -3.24 1.29
CA ALA A 40 -6.69 -3.00 1.93
C ALA A 40 -7.61 -2.11 1.07
N LEU A 41 -7.06 -1.09 0.41
CA LEU A 41 -7.82 -0.21 -0.49
C LEU A 41 -8.23 -0.94 -1.77
N GLU A 42 -7.37 -1.79 -2.33
CA GLU A 42 -7.70 -2.61 -3.50
C GLU A 42 -8.85 -3.59 -3.21
N ILE A 43 -8.89 -4.17 -2.00
CA ILE A 43 -10.02 -5.00 -1.57
C ILE A 43 -11.32 -4.20 -1.53
N ILE A 44 -11.27 -2.96 -1.01
CA ILE A 44 -12.43 -2.07 -0.98
C ILE A 44 -12.86 -1.70 -2.40
N ASP A 45 -11.91 -1.37 -3.28
CA ASP A 45 -12.17 -1.03 -4.68
C ASP A 45 -12.86 -2.21 -5.41
N ALA A 46 -12.43 -3.45 -5.15
CA ALA A 46 -13.03 -4.66 -5.72
C ALA A 46 -14.48 -4.88 -5.24
N ASP A 47 -14.74 -4.70 -3.94
CA ASP A 47 -16.11 -4.80 -3.37
C ASP A 47 -17.03 -3.71 -3.96
N VAL A 48 -16.52 -2.49 -4.12
CA VAL A 48 -17.25 -1.40 -4.77
C VAL A 48 -17.54 -1.74 -6.22
N ALA A 49 -16.55 -2.19 -6.99
CA ALA A 49 -16.72 -2.55 -8.40
C ALA A 49 -17.80 -3.64 -8.59
N GLU A 50 -17.80 -4.67 -7.75
CA GLU A 50 -18.81 -5.73 -7.79
C GLU A 50 -20.22 -5.19 -7.47
N LYS A 51 -20.35 -4.33 -6.45
CA LYS A 51 -21.63 -3.67 -6.11
C LYS A 51 -22.19 -2.82 -7.25
N TYR A 52 -21.33 -2.14 -8.01
CA TYR A 52 -21.77 -1.33 -9.16
C TYR A 52 -22.11 -2.21 -10.38
N LYS A 53 -21.36 -3.29 -10.60
CA LYS A 53 -21.68 -4.28 -11.64
C LYS A 53 -23.06 -4.90 -11.43
N GLN A 54 -23.42 -5.24 -10.19
CA GLN A 54 -24.76 -5.73 -9.83
C GLN A 54 -25.88 -4.71 -10.09
N LYS A 55 -25.56 -3.41 -10.12
CA LYS A 55 -26.49 -2.33 -10.45
C LYS A 55 -26.58 -2.05 -11.97
N GLY A 56 -25.92 -2.85 -12.80
CA GLY A 56 -25.96 -2.73 -14.26
C GLY A 56 -24.94 -1.75 -14.85
N TYR A 57 -23.95 -1.33 -14.07
CA TYR A 57 -22.87 -0.49 -14.57
C TYR A 57 -21.68 -1.32 -15.09
N GLU A 58 -20.94 -0.76 -16.05
CA GLU A 58 -19.67 -1.34 -16.51
C GLU A 58 -18.47 -0.70 -15.81
N ILE A 59 -17.50 -1.55 -15.43
CA ILE A 59 -16.25 -1.11 -14.81
C ILE A 59 -15.24 -0.85 -15.93
N ALA A 60 -14.89 0.41 -16.15
CA ALA A 60 -13.97 0.80 -17.21
C ALA A 60 -12.50 0.49 -16.87
N ARG A 61 -12.12 0.59 -15.59
CA ARG A 61 -10.74 0.38 -15.14
C ARG A 61 -10.65 0.07 -13.64
N CYS A 62 -9.72 -0.82 -13.29
CA CYS A 62 -9.27 -1.07 -11.93
C CYS A 62 -7.74 -1.17 -11.98
N ASP A 63 -7.04 -0.27 -11.30
CA ASP A 63 -5.57 -0.31 -11.21
C ASP A 63 -5.09 -0.56 -9.78
N TRP A 64 -3.85 -1.01 -9.69
CA TRP A 64 -3.11 -1.21 -8.46
C TRP A 64 -2.82 0.12 -7.74
N ARG A 65 -2.90 0.10 -6.41
CA ARG A 65 -2.64 1.25 -5.55
C ARG A 65 -1.17 1.28 -5.15
N THR A 66 -0.53 2.43 -5.32
CA THR A 66 0.79 2.70 -4.73
C THR A 66 0.63 3.76 -3.64
N ILE A 67 0.96 3.40 -2.40
CA ILE A 67 0.94 4.32 -1.25
C ILE A 67 2.37 4.70 -0.90
N GLN A 68 2.66 5.99 -0.77
CA GLN A 68 3.94 6.48 -0.28
C GLN A 68 3.74 7.32 0.97
N PHE A 69 4.36 6.88 2.06
CA PHE A 69 4.49 7.68 3.28
C PHE A 69 5.78 8.50 3.20
N HIS A 70 5.73 9.65 2.53
CA HIS A 70 6.71 10.72 2.73
C HIS A 70 6.14 11.72 3.75
N ASN A 71 6.98 12.58 4.35
CA ASN A 71 6.62 13.47 5.48
C ASN A 71 5.30 14.27 5.34
N LEU A 72 4.72 14.37 4.14
CA LEU A 72 3.32 14.71 3.90
C LEU A 72 2.78 13.72 2.85
N ILE A 73 1.61 13.13 3.13
CA ILE A 73 1.01 12.03 2.36
C ILE A 73 0.73 12.47 0.92
N HIS A 74 1.34 11.82 -0.07
CA HIS A 74 0.91 11.91 -1.47
C HIS A 74 0.10 10.66 -1.82
N PHE A 75 -1.22 10.83 -1.89
CA PHE A 75 -2.13 9.81 -2.38
C PHE A 75 -2.04 9.73 -3.91
N PHE A 76 -1.60 8.60 -4.46
CA PHE A 76 -1.92 8.28 -5.85
C PHE A 76 -3.30 7.60 -5.87
N SER A 77 -4.28 8.32 -6.40
CA SER A 77 -5.64 7.83 -6.57
C SER A 77 -5.77 7.10 -7.89
N VAL A 78 -6.08 5.81 -7.83
CA VAL A 78 -6.71 5.09 -8.94
C VAL A 78 -8.21 5.21 -8.77
N THR A 79 -8.91 5.57 -9.84
CA THR A 79 -10.36 5.81 -9.80
C THR A 79 -11.07 4.66 -10.51
N VAL A 80 -12.02 4.02 -9.84
CA VAL A 80 -12.96 3.10 -10.51
C VAL A 80 -13.89 3.96 -11.36
N HIS A 81 -13.64 3.97 -12.67
CA HIS A 81 -14.51 4.66 -13.61
C HIS A 81 -15.66 3.74 -13.98
N VAL A 82 -16.88 4.20 -13.70
CA VAL A 82 -18.11 3.46 -13.92
C VAL A 82 -18.86 4.11 -15.09
N ILE A 83 -19.16 3.35 -16.14
CA ILE A 83 -19.89 3.85 -17.32
C ILE A 83 -21.34 3.40 -17.22
N GLN A 84 -22.27 4.32 -17.47
CA GLN A 84 -23.72 4.08 -17.45
C GLN A 84 -24.19 3.89 -18.90
N ASN A 85 -24.93 2.81 -19.15
CA ASN A 85 -25.62 2.57 -20.43
C ASN A 85 -26.92 3.37 -20.53
#